data_AF-A0A1G9WLZ7-F1
#
_entry.id   AF-A0A1G9WLZ7-F1
#
_cell.length_a   1.000
_cell.length_b   1.000
_cell.length_c   1.000
_cell.angle_alpha   90.00
_cell.angle_beta   90.00
_cell.angle_gamma   90.00
#
_symmetry.space_group_name_H-M   'P 1'
#
loop_
_entity.id
_entity.type
_entity.pdbx_description
1 polymer ?
#
loop_
_entity_poly.entity_id
_entity_poly.type
_entity_poly.pdbx_seq_one_letter_code
_entity_poly.pdbx_strand_id
1 'polypeptide(L)'
;MADLIKVDTGRVAAAAKNIANYNNRIKDDFSSVESAIRALNSVWDGTAAEHAMDSFYKIKSTFHEPRYTVVDNYVKFLQQQVDPGYTQAEKANTTLADLFK
;
A
#
# COMPACT_ATOMS: atom_id res chain seq x y z
N MET A 1 35.24 13.06 -8.89
CA MET A 1 33.80 13.33 -8.83
C MET A 1 33.12 11.98 -8.87
N ALA A 2 32.66 11.49 -7.71
CA ALA A 2 31.93 10.24 -7.65
C ALA A 2 30.62 10.44 -8.39
N ASP A 3 30.33 9.57 -9.35
CA ASP A 3 29.07 9.54 -10.08
C ASP A 3 27.92 9.68 -9.08
N LEU A 4 27.17 10.77 -9.17
CA LEU A 4 25.93 10.94 -8.43
C LEU A 4 25.01 9.81 -8.90
N ILE A 5 24.87 8.76 -8.10
CA ILE A 5 23.79 7.78 -8.28
C ILE A 5 22.51 8.56 -8.01
N LYS A 6 21.94 9.10 -9.09
CA LYS A 6 20.69 9.83 -9.03
C LYS A 6 19.58 8.82 -8.86
N VAL A 7 19.00 8.73 -7.66
CA VAL A 7 17.80 7.93 -7.46
C VAL A 7 16.74 8.54 -8.36
N ASP A 8 16.20 7.74 -9.28
CA ASP A 8 15.09 8.18 -10.14
C ASP A 8 13.82 8.26 -9.30
N THR A 9 13.67 9.38 -8.60
CA THR A 9 12.55 9.61 -7.69
C THR A 9 11.21 9.61 -8.43
N GLY A 10 11.22 9.95 -9.73
CA GLY A 10 10.06 9.83 -10.61
C GLY A 10 9.60 8.38 -10.79
N ARG A 11 10.54 7.44 -10.98
CA ARG A 11 10.22 6.00 -11.03
C ARG A 11 9.71 5.48 -9.69
N VAL A 12 10.25 5.95 -8.58
CA VAL A 12 9.78 5.58 -7.24
C VAL A 12 8.35 6.07 -7.02
N ALA A 13 8.05 7.33 -7.35
CA ALA A 13 6.71 7.90 -7.22
C ALA A 13 5.69 7.16 -8.09
N ALA A 14 6.05 6.85 -9.34
CA ALA A 14 5.20 6.09 -10.26
C ALA A 14 4.92 4.66 -9.74
N ALA A 15 5.96 3.97 -9.24
CA ALA A 15 5.82 2.65 -8.65
C ALA A 15 4.94 2.68 -7.39
N ALA A 16 5.15 3.64 -6.48
CA ALA A 16 4.34 3.81 -5.28
C ALA A 16 2.87 4.07 -5.61
N LYS A 17 2.59 4.90 -6.63
CA LYS A 17 1.22 5.13 -7.13
C LYS A 17 0.57 3.85 -7.66
N ASN A 18 1.30 3.04 -8.42
CA ASN A 18 0.79 1.77 -8.93
C ASN A 18 0.50 0.78 -7.79
N ILE A 19 1.42 0.65 -6.83
CA ILE A 19 1.23 -0.20 -5.64
C ILE A 19 -0.01 0.26 -4.85
N ALA A 20 -0.20 1.56 -4.66
CA ALA A 20 -1.39 2.11 -4.00
C ALA A 20 -2.68 1.72 -4.73
N ASN A 21 -2.71 1.86 -6.05
CA ASN A 21 -3.86 1.50 -6.87
C ASN A 21 -4.20 0.01 -6.75
N TYR A 22 -3.20 -0.88 -6.80
CA TYR A 22 -3.43 -2.31 -6.60
C TYR A 22 -3.89 -2.63 -5.18
N ASN A 23 -3.34 -1.95 -4.17
CA ASN A 23 -3.73 -2.13 -2.77
C ASN A 23 -5.21 -1.81 -2.55
N ASN A 24 -5.69 -0.72 -3.18
CA ASN A 24 -7.08 -0.31 -3.15
C ASN A 24 -7.99 -1.27 -3.93
N ARG A 25 -7.60 -1.68 -5.14
CA ARG A 25 -8.36 -2.65 -5.93
C ARG A 25 -8.59 -3.97 -5.19
N ILE A 26 -7.54 -4.52 -4.57
CA ILE A 26 -7.64 -5.74 -3.76
C ILE A 26 -8.62 -5.52 -2.59
N LYS A 27 -8.61 -4.33 -1.97
CA LYS A 27 -9.56 -3.97 -0.91
C LYS A 27 -11.01 -3.97 -1.42
N ASP A 28 -11.25 -3.32 -2.55
CA ASP A 28 -12.59 -3.20 -3.13
C ASP A 28 -13.15 -4.57 -3.57
N ASP A 29 -12.31 -5.42 -4.15
CA ASP A 29 -12.68 -6.79 -4.55
C ASP A 29 -13.11 -7.62 -3.33
N PHE A 30 -12.37 -7.54 -2.22
CA PHE A 30 -12.74 -8.22 -0.98
C PHE A 30 -14.03 -7.69 -0.36
N SER A 31 -14.27 -6.38 -0.40
CA SER A 31 -15.54 -5.78 0.04
C SER A 31 -16.72 -6.30 -0.77
N SER A 32 -16.55 -6.47 -2.09
CA SER A 32 -17.59 -7.04 -2.96
C SER A 32 -17.91 -8.50 -2.60
N VAL A 33 -16.88 -9.30 -2.31
CA VAL A 33 -17.07 -10.70 -1.86
C VAL A 33 -17.75 -10.75 -0.50
N GLU A 34 -17.40 -9.87 0.44
CA GLU A 34 -18.05 -9.79 1.75
C GLU A 34 -19.55 -9.49 1.62
N SER A 35 -19.93 -8.56 0.74
CA SER A 35 -21.35 -8.28 0.48
C SER A 35 -22.08 -9.52 -0.04
N ALA A 36 -21.49 -10.28 -0.96
CA ALA A 36 -22.07 -11.52 -1.47
C ALA A 36 -22.20 -12.60 -0.37
N ILE A 37 -21.16 -12.76 0.46
CA ILE A 37 -21.14 -13.68 1.61
C ILE A 37 -22.25 -13.30 2.62
N ARG A 38 -22.46 -12.01 2.92
CA ARG A 38 -23.55 -11.54 3.79
C ARG A 38 -24.94 -11.82 3.21
N ALA A 39 -25.12 -11.61 1.91
CA ALA A 39 -26.37 -11.95 1.24
C ALA A 39 -26.64 -13.46 1.28
N LEU A 40 -25.61 -14.28 1.07
CA LEU A 40 -25.70 -15.74 1.18
C LEU A 40 -26.16 -16.18 2.57
N ASN A 41 -25.65 -15.56 3.63
CA ASN A 41 -26.06 -15.86 5.01
C ASN A 41 -27.54 -15.60 5.29
N SER A 42 -28.16 -14.65 4.58
CA SER A 42 -29.59 -14.38 4.76
C SER A 42 -30.50 -15.45 4.15
N VAL A 43 -29.95 -16.37 3.34
CA VAL A 43 -30.73 -17.40 2.61
C VAL A 43 -30.22 -18.82 2.87
N TRP A 44 -29.01 -18.97 3.42
CA TRP A 44 -28.39 -20.26 3.69
C TRP A 44 -28.22 -20.45 5.19
N ASP A 45 -29.21 -21.12 5.81
CA ASP A 45 -29.20 -21.45 7.23
C ASP A 45 -28.56 -22.83 7.49
N GLY A 46 -27.88 -22.95 8.63
CA GLY A 46 -27.35 -24.21 9.16
C GLY A 46 -25.85 -24.16 9.50
N THR A 47 -25.38 -25.16 10.24
CA THR A 47 -24.02 -25.22 10.79
C THR A 47 -22.93 -25.13 9.71
N ALA A 48 -23.19 -25.65 8.50
CA ALA A 48 -22.25 -25.55 7.39
C ALA A 48 -22.08 -24.10 6.88
N ALA A 49 -23.18 -23.32 6.85
CA ALA A 49 -23.16 -21.92 6.45
C ALA A 49 -22.43 -21.06 7.48
N GLU A 50 -22.68 -21.31 8.78
CA GLU A 50 -21.97 -20.66 9.89
C GLU A 50 -20.45 -20.91 9.81
N HIS A 51 -20.01 -22.15 9.60
CA HIS A 51 -18.59 -22.47 9.45
C HIS A 51 -17.94 -21.82 8.23
N ALA A 52 -18.66 -21.70 7.11
CA ALA A 52 -18.17 -21.02 5.92
C ALA A 52 -18.02 -19.51 6.17
N MET A 53 -19.01 -18.89 6.82
CA MET A 53 -18.97 -17.49 7.24
C MET A 53 -17.78 -17.20 8.17
N ASP A 54 -17.62 -18.00 9.22
CA ASP A 54 -16.55 -17.84 10.20
C ASP A 54 -15.17 -17.96 9.55
N SER A 55 -15.00 -18.93 8.65
CA SER A 55 -13.77 -19.12 7.90
C SER A 55 -13.46 -17.90 7.03
N PHE A 56 -14.48 -17.36 6.34
CA PHE A 56 -14.32 -16.15 5.53
C PHE A 56 -13.91 -14.94 6.37
N TYR A 57 -14.63 -14.66 7.45
CA TYR A 57 -14.33 -13.52 8.31
C TYR A 57 -12.97 -13.65 9.00
N LYS A 58 -12.56 -14.87 9.37
CA LYS A 58 -11.22 -15.14 9.91
C LYS A 58 -10.12 -14.84 8.91
N ILE A 59 -10.28 -15.25 7.64
CA ILE A 59 -9.32 -14.92 6.58
C ILE A 59 -9.24 -13.41 6.37
N LYS A 60 -10.39 -12.73 6.32
CA LYS A 60 -10.46 -11.27 6.15
C LYS A 60 -9.71 -10.56 7.28
N SER A 61 -10.04 -10.84 8.54
CA SER A 61 -9.40 -10.15 9.67
C SER A 61 -7.92 -10.47 9.80
N THR A 62 -7.53 -11.72 9.52
CA THR A 62 -6.13 -12.16 9.68
C THR A 62 -5.22 -11.62 8.58
N PHE A 63 -5.70 -11.56 7.34
CA PHE A 63 -4.83 -11.29 6.20
C PHE A 63 -5.21 -10.04 5.41
N HIS A 64 -6.50 -9.78 5.23
CA HIS A 64 -6.92 -8.73 4.32
C HIS A 64 -6.60 -7.33 4.85
N GLU A 65 -7.05 -7.03 6.08
CA GLU A 65 -6.84 -5.73 6.72
C GLU A 65 -5.36 -5.47 7.08
N PRO A 66 -4.61 -6.43 7.65
CA PRO A 66 -3.19 -6.25 7.93
C PRO A 66 -2.37 -6.04 6.66
N ARG A 67 -2.63 -6.80 5.58
CA ARG A 67 -1.95 -6.63 4.29
C ARG A 67 -2.19 -5.23 3.72
N TYR A 68 -3.43 -4.74 3.75
CA TYR A 68 -3.74 -3.39 3.26
C TYR A 68 -2.90 -2.34 4.00
N THR A 69 -2.88 -2.43 5.33
CA THR A 69 -2.17 -1.49 6.20
C THR A 69 -0.66 -1.50 5.95
N VAL A 70 -0.04 -2.68 5.87
CA VAL A 70 1.40 -2.81 5.62
C VAL A 70 1.78 -2.21 4.26
N VAL A 71 1.01 -2.52 3.22
CA VAL A 71 1.27 -2.00 1.86
C VAL A 71 1.05 -0.48 1.80
N ASP A 72 0.01 0.03 2.45
CA ASP A 72 -0.27 1.47 2.52
C ASP A 72 0.85 2.23 3.25
N ASN A 73 1.35 1.70 4.36
CA ASN A 73 2.49 2.26 5.08
C ASN A 73 3.76 2.28 4.20
N TYR A 74 3.99 1.23 3.42
CA TYR A 74 5.13 1.19 2.49
C TYR A 74 4.99 2.23 1.37
N VAL A 75 3.79 2.37 0.79
CA VAL A 75 3.50 3.42 -0.21
C VAL A 75 3.76 4.82 0.38
N LYS A 76 3.27 5.09 1.59
CA LYS A 76 3.49 6.36 2.28
C LYS A 76 4.98 6.64 2.50
N PHE A 77 5.75 5.63 2.92
CA PHE A 77 7.20 5.75 3.05
C PHE A 77 7.86 6.13 1.72
N LEU A 78 7.51 5.46 0.63
CA LEU A 78 8.05 5.76 -0.70
C LEU A 78 7.70 7.19 -1.17
N GLN A 79 6.46 7.61 -0.93
CA GLN A 79 5.97 8.94 -1.34
C GLN A 79 6.49 10.09 -0.47
N GLN A 80 6.72 9.86 0.83
CA GLN A 80 7.03 10.92 1.78
C GLN A 80 8.52 11.01 2.12
N GLN A 81 9.25 9.89 2.08
CA GLN A 81 10.66 9.87 2.50
C GLN A 81 11.62 9.70 1.33
N VAL A 82 11.27 8.89 0.33
CA VAL A 82 12.20 8.64 -0.79
C VAL A 82 12.17 9.76 -1.81
N ASP A 83 10.99 10.24 -2.22
CA ASP A 83 10.90 11.32 -3.22
C ASP A 83 11.23 12.72 -2.63
N PRO A 84 10.62 13.16 -1.51
CA PRO A 84 10.90 14.47 -0.92
C PRO A 84 12.24 14.51 -0.19
N GLY A 85 12.59 13.45 0.56
CA GLY A 85 13.83 13.39 1.33
C GLY A 85 15.07 13.40 0.44
N TYR A 86 15.02 12.71 -0.71
CA TYR A 86 16.10 12.76 -1.70
C TYR A 86 16.24 14.15 -2.32
N THR A 87 15.12 14.76 -2.75
CA THR A 87 15.12 16.12 -3.33
C THR A 87 15.65 17.17 -2.35
N GLN A 88 15.31 17.04 -1.06
CA GLN A 88 15.74 17.97 -0.02
C GLN A 88 17.22 17.79 0.34
N ALA A 89 17.71 16.55 0.41
CA ALA A 89 19.12 16.24 0.61
C ALA A 89 19.99 16.70 -0.58
N GLU A 90 19.51 16.52 -1.82
CA GLU A 90 20.22 17.04 -3.00
C GLU A 90 20.33 18.55 -2.94
N LYS A 91 19.21 19.28 -2.72
CA LYS A 91 19.21 20.76 -2.59
C LYS A 91 20.14 21.26 -1.49
N ALA A 92 20.13 20.61 -0.32
CA ALA A 92 21.02 20.98 0.78
C ALA A 92 22.50 20.82 0.37
N ASN A 93 22.84 19.71 -0.28
CA ASN A 93 24.19 19.46 -0.76
C ASN A 93 24.63 20.45 -1.86
N THR A 94 23.76 20.82 -2.81
CA THR A 94 24.09 21.86 -3.81
C THR A 94 24.30 23.22 -3.15
N THR A 95 23.43 23.59 -2.20
CA THR A 95 23.51 24.86 -1.48
C THR A 95 24.80 24.97 -0.67
N LEU A 96 25.17 23.90 0.05
CA LEU A 96 26.44 23.84 0.77
C LEU A 96 27.63 23.90 -0.20
N ALA A 97 27.61 23.14 -1.29
CA ALA A 97 28.69 23.15 -2.28
C ALA A 97 28.88 24.52 -2.94
N ASP A 98 27.81 25.26 -3.19
CA ASP A 98 27.87 26.63 -3.73
C ASP A 98 28.33 27.67 -2.69
N LEU A 99 28.18 27.40 -1.38
CA LEU A 99 28.72 28.23 -0.30
C LEU A 99 30.23 28.04 -0.07
N PHE A 100 30.81 26.94 -0.57
CA PHE A 100 32.25 26.64 -0.47
C PHE A 100 33.02 26.87 -1.78
N LYS A 101 32.37 27.45 -2.80
CA LYS A 101 33.02 27.98 -4.02
C LYS A 101 33.39 29.44 -3.85
#